data_AF-A0A957C5Z2-F1
#
_entry.id   AF-A0A957C5Z2-F1
#
_cell.length_a   1.000
_cell.length_b   1.000
_cell.length_c   1.000
_cell.angle_alpha   90.00
_cell.angle_beta   90.00
_cell.angle_gamma   90.00
#
_symmetry.space_group_name_H-M   'P 1'
#
loop_
_entity.id
_entity.type
_entity.pdbx_description
1 polymer ?
#
loop_
_entity_poly.entity_id
_entity_poly.type
_entity_poly.pdbx_seq_one_letter_code
_entity_poly.pdbx_strand_id
1 'polypeptide(L)'
;MFKEVFNLLIRKGDENASGPALDQALDRFDDKILQMEQYIQPAPESKPRTPFDSGLPRKQLSMANLTWEQKMRVIPQAVPLFLNMQRGSRIAHTPNQSRHQASPEIIEDLEALARKAGAKDIRYVKVPRTAIFQDKGIPHKYAIIFTVEMEKEPISTSPSFDSQVEVMRGYKNLSVIAGKLTSFLHERGFAAYPGTALGGTTDYVYLGELAGLGAVGYHGLLITPGEGARLRIGTVYTNIENLPIQEEN
;
A
#
# COMPACT_ATOMS: atom_id res chain seq x y z
N MET A 1 -9.31 -17.75 2.60
CA MET A 1 -7.99 -17.18 2.90
C MET A 1 -6.84 -18.17 2.72
N PHE A 2 -6.54 -19.09 3.65
CA PHE A 2 -5.45 -20.07 3.44
C PHE A 2 -5.71 -20.92 2.20
N LYS A 3 -6.95 -21.40 2.02
CA LYS A 3 -7.42 -22.04 0.77
C LYS A 3 -7.28 -21.17 -0.49
N GLU A 4 -7.36 -19.84 -0.40
CA GLU A 4 -7.33 -18.95 -1.57
C GLU A 4 -5.92 -18.55 -1.96
N VAL A 5 -5.05 -18.24 -0.98
CA VAL A 5 -3.60 -18.06 -1.19
C VAL A 5 -2.98 -19.38 -1.68
N PHE A 6 -3.40 -20.51 -1.09
CA PHE A 6 -3.06 -21.84 -1.55
C PHE A 6 -3.57 -22.10 -2.98
N ASN A 7 -4.83 -21.75 -3.30
CA ASN A 7 -5.35 -21.87 -4.67
C ASN A 7 -4.62 -20.97 -5.67
N LEU A 8 -4.20 -19.76 -5.28
CA LEU A 8 -3.44 -18.84 -6.14
C LEU A 8 -2.01 -19.34 -6.41
N LEU A 9 -1.43 -20.10 -5.46
CA LEU A 9 -0.08 -20.66 -5.53
C LEU A 9 -0.02 -22.10 -6.10
N ILE A 10 -1.13 -22.85 -6.08
CA ILE A 10 -1.15 -24.30 -6.38
C ILE A 10 -2.09 -24.68 -7.51
N ARG A 11 -3.14 -23.89 -7.81
CA ARG A 11 -4.05 -24.23 -8.91
C ARG A 11 -3.30 -24.08 -10.25
N LYS A 12 -2.87 -25.20 -10.82
CA LYS A 12 -2.46 -25.33 -12.22
C LYS A 12 -3.49 -24.56 -13.06
N GLY A 13 -3.02 -23.66 -13.91
CA GLY A 13 -3.90 -22.83 -14.75
C GLY A 13 -4.86 -23.73 -15.54
N ASP A 14 -6.10 -23.77 -15.09
CA ASP A 14 -7.23 -24.34 -15.82
C ASP A 14 -7.50 -23.40 -17.00
N GLU A 15 -7.60 -23.95 -18.21
CA GLU A 15 -7.85 -23.16 -19.43
C GLU A 15 -9.15 -22.36 -19.36
N ASN A 16 -10.09 -22.79 -18.49
CA ASN A 16 -11.39 -22.16 -18.24
C ASN A 16 -11.55 -21.61 -16.80
N ALA A 17 -10.48 -21.47 -16.01
CA ALA A 17 -10.58 -20.92 -14.65
C ALA A 17 -10.69 -19.39 -14.66
N SER A 18 -11.93 -18.91 -14.60
CA SER A 18 -12.29 -17.54 -14.29
C SER A 18 -12.05 -17.20 -12.81
N GLY A 19 -10.79 -17.26 -12.35
CA GLY A 19 -10.42 -16.62 -11.09
C GLY A 19 -10.57 -15.09 -11.21
N PRO A 20 -10.88 -14.36 -10.13
CA PRO A 20 -10.99 -12.91 -10.21
C PRO A 20 -9.67 -12.27 -10.68
N ALA A 21 -9.75 -11.24 -11.53
CA ALA A 21 -8.58 -10.41 -11.85
C ALA A 21 -7.96 -9.85 -10.56
N LEU A 22 -6.67 -9.50 -10.56
CA LEU A 22 -6.03 -8.90 -9.38
C LEU A 22 -6.85 -7.68 -8.89
N ASP A 23 -7.38 -6.87 -9.81
CA ASP A 23 -8.31 -5.79 -9.52
C ASP A 23 -9.52 -6.25 -8.69
N GLN A 24 -10.23 -7.30 -9.10
CA GLN A 24 -11.38 -7.82 -8.36
C GLN A 24 -11.01 -8.38 -6.98
N ALA A 25 -9.79 -8.92 -6.83
CA ALA A 25 -9.30 -9.35 -5.52
C ALA A 25 -8.99 -8.15 -4.61
N LEU A 26 -8.46 -7.06 -5.18
CA LEU A 26 -8.15 -5.81 -4.48
C LEU A 26 -9.42 -5.04 -4.11
N ASP A 27 -10.44 -5.04 -4.96
CA ASP A 27 -11.71 -4.35 -4.70
C ASP A 27 -12.36 -4.81 -3.40
N ARG A 28 -12.23 -6.10 -3.03
CA ARG A 28 -12.72 -6.61 -1.74
C ARG A 28 -12.08 -5.97 -0.52
N PHE A 29 -10.85 -5.46 -0.65
CA PHE A 29 -10.18 -4.73 0.43
C PHE A 29 -10.65 -3.26 0.46
N ASP A 30 -10.96 -2.70 -0.70
CA ASP A 30 -11.41 -1.31 -0.85
C ASP A 30 -12.89 -1.11 -0.46
N ASP A 31 -13.77 -2.06 -0.82
CA ASP A 31 -15.23 -2.01 -0.65
C ASP A 31 -15.65 -1.81 0.82
N LYS A 32 -14.81 -2.22 1.76
CA LYS A 32 -15.08 -2.03 3.18
C LYS A 32 -15.08 -0.56 3.60
N ILE A 33 -14.30 0.28 2.92
CA ILE A 33 -14.30 1.73 3.18
C ILE A 33 -15.63 2.32 2.71
N LEU A 34 -16.17 1.83 1.60
CA LEU A 34 -17.47 2.27 1.06
C LEU A 34 -18.66 1.85 1.96
N GLN A 35 -18.45 0.86 2.83
CA GLN A 35 -19.43 0.40 3.82
C GLN A 35 -19.38 1.19 5.14
N MET A 36 -18.42 2.10 5.31
CA MET A 36 -18.34 2.95 6.51
C MET A 36 -19.47 3.99 6.50
N GLU A 37 -20.01 4.32 7.69
CA GLU A 37 -21.04 5.36 7.84
C GLU A 37 -20.57 6.71 7.29
N GLN A 38 -19.28 7.00 7.45
CA GLN A 38 -18.64 8.20 6.93
C GLN A 38 -17.32 7.84 6.27
N TYR A 39 -17.15 8.31 5.04
CA TYR A 39 -15.89 8.27 4.30
C TYR A 39 -15.84 9.47 3.35
N ILE A 40 -14.65 9.76 2.85
CA ILE A 40 -14.41 10.86 1.93
C ILE A 40 -14.48 10.33 0.51
N GLN A 41 -15.37 10.96 -0.27
CA GLN A 41 -15.59 10.67 -1.67
C GLN A 41 -14.56 11.35 -2.57
N PRO A 42 -14.23 10.76 -3.74
CA PRO A 42 -13.43 11.41 -4.77
C PRO A 42 -14.08 12.70 -5.27
N ALA A 43 -13.29 13.54 -5.94
CA ALA A 43 -13.82 14.67 -6.66
C ALA A 43 -14.50 14.18 -7.96
N PRO A 44 -15.49 14.90 -8.52
CA PRO A 44 -16.09 14.53 -9.81
C PRO A 44 -15.08 14.33 -10.94
N GLU A 45 -13.98 15.09 -10.91
CA GLU A 45 -12.88 15.07 -11.87
C GLU A 45 -11.75 14.09 -11.52
N SER A 46 -11.87 13.30 -10.45
CA SER A 46 -10.92 12.25 -10.11
C SER A 46 -10.74 11.27 -11.26
N LYS A 47 -9.54 10.69 -11.40
CA LYS A 47 -9.23 9.70 -12.43
C LYS A 47 -9.59 8.28 -11.98
N PRO A 48 -9.92 7.35 -12.89
CA PRO A 48 -10.03 5.94 -12.53
C PRO A 48 -8.67 5.35 -12.17
N ARG A 49 -8.67 4.28 -11.35
CA ARG A 49 -7.45 3.51 -11.08
C ARG A 49 -7.03 2.78 -12.35
N THR A 50 -5.75 2.84 -12.71
CA THR A 50 -5.19 2.04 -13.82
C THR A 50 -5.35 0.56 -13.50
N PRO A 51 -6.00 -0.25 -14.37
CA PRO A 51 -6.16 -1.68 -14.14
C PRO A 51 -4.81 -2.41 -14.11
N PHE A 52 -4.73 -3.51 -13.36
CA PHE A 52 -3.58 -4.43 -13.37
C PHE A 52 -3.63 -5.43 -14.53
N ASP A 53 -4.53 -5.23 -15.50
CA ASP A 53 -4.59 -6.07 -16.69
C ASP A 53 -3.40 -5.77 -17.61
N SER A 54 -2.61 -6.80 -17.88
CA SER A 54 -1.44 -6.72 -18.76
C SER A 54 -1.76 -7.16 -20.19
N GLY A 55 -2.98 -7.60 -20.48
CA GLY A 55 -3.36 -8.20 -21.76
C GLY A 55 -2.67 -9.54 -22.04
N LEU A 56 -1.81 -10.02 -21.13
CA LEU A 56 -1.09 -11.28 -21.25
C LEU A 56 -1.99 -12.46 -20.86
N PRO A 57 -1.84 -13.63 -21.52
CA PRO A 57 -2.60 -14.82 -21.15
C PRO A 57 -2.36 -15.18 -19.68
N ARG A 58 -3.43 -15.36 -18.90
CA ARG A 58 -3.33 -15.65 -17.44
C ARG A 58 -2.47 -16.86 -17.10
N LYS A 59 -2.37 -17.84 -17.99
CA LYS A 59 -1.47 -18.98 -17.84
C LYS A 59 -0.02 -18.52 -17.67
N GLN A 60 0.42 -17.47 -18.37
CA GLN A 60 1.77 -16.91 -18.27
C GLN A 60 1.99 -16.12 -16.97
N LEU A 61 0.92 -15.56 -16.39
CA LEU A 61 0.94 -14.79 -15.15
C LEU A 61 0.70 -15.65 -13.90
N SER A 62 0.44 -16.95 -14.06
CA SER A 62 0.09 -17.83 -12.95
C SER A 62 1.30 -18.18 -12.10
N MET A 63 1.22 -17.83 -10.81
CA MET A 63 2.19 -18.25 -9.79
C MET A 63 2.27 -19.79 -9.64
N ALA A 64 1.31 -20.53 -10.20
CA ALA A 64 1.33 -21.99 -10.21
C ALA A 64 2.46 -22.56 -11.09
N ASN A 65 2.95 -21.80 -12.08
CA ASN A 65 4.03 -22.22 -12.98
C ASN A 65 5.43 -22.10 -12.36
N LEU A 66 5.54 -21.51 -11.16
CA LEU A 66 6.82 -21.38 -10.48
C LEU A 66 7.42 -22.75 -10.11
N THR A 67 8.73 -22.87 -10.25
CA THR A 67 9.47 -24.04 -9.74
C THR A 67 9.38 -24.11 -8.22
N TRP A 68 9.72 -25.26 -7.64
CA TRP A 68 9.75 -25.41 -6.18
C TRP A 68 10.69 -24.39 -5.50
N GLU A 69 11.88 -24.16 -6.07
CA GLU A 69 12.84 -23.17 -5.58
C GLU A 69 12.27 -21.75 -5.63
N GLN A 70 11.60 -21.39 -6.73
CA GLN A 70 10.95 -20.10 -6.88
C GLN A 70 9.83 -19.92 -5.85
N LYS A 71 9.01 -20.96 -5.62
CA LYS A 71 7.96 -20.93 -4.59
C LYS A 71 8.54 -20.70 -3.20
N MET A 72 9.64 -21.35 -2.85
CA MET A 72 10.32 -21.15 -1.57
C MET A 72 10.83 -19.72 -1.35
N ARG A 73 11.12 -18.97 -2.43
CA ARG A 73 11.52 -17.56 -2.36
C ARG A 73 10.34 -16.60 -2.31
N VAL A 74 9.22 -16.95 -2.94
CA VAL A 74 8.01 -16.14 -2.99
C VAL A 74 7.16 -16.24 -1.72
N ILE A 75 6.96 -17.46 -1.20
CA ILE A 75 6.06 -17.73 -0.07
C ILE A 75 6.38 -16.85 1.15
N PRO A 76 7.65 -16.69 1.57
CA PRO A 76 8.01 -15.83 2.70
C PRO A 76 7.67 -14.34 2.49
N GLN A 77 7.53 -13.90 1.24
CA GLN A 77 7.10 -12.53 0.92
C GLN A 77 5.58 -12.42 0.82
N ALA A 78 4.94 -13.37 0.13
CA ALA A 78 3.51 -13.35 -0.14
C ALA A 78 2.66 -13.54 1.14
N VAL A 79 3.03 -14.49 1.99
CA VAL A 79 2.20 -14.84 3.16
C VAL A 79 2.06 -13.64 4.12
N PRO A 80 3.14 -12.97 4.58
CA PRO A 80 2.99 -11.82 5.47
C PRO A 80 2.28 -10.65 4.79
N LEU A 81 2.52 -10.42 3.49
CA LEU A 81 1.83 -9.37 2.73
C LEU A 81 0.31 -9.53 2.81
N PHE A 82 -0.21 -10.68 2.39
CA PHE A 82 -1.65 -10.91 2.37
C PHE A 82 -2.26 -10.97 3.78
N LEU A 83 -1.54 -11.52 4.76
CA LEU A 83 -1.99 -11.52 6.16
C LEU A 83 -2.12 -10.09 6.71
N ASN A 84 -1.17 -9.21 6.43
CA ASN A 84 -1.22 -7.81 6.89
C ASN A 84 -2.28 -7.00 6.15
N MET A 85 -2.43 -7.18 4.83
CA MET A 85 -3.53 -6.56 4.07
C MET A 85 -4.89 -6.96 4.66
N GLN A 86 -5.06 -8.23 4.98
CA GLN A 86 -6.30 -8.71 5.59
C GLN A 86 -6.51 -8.16 7.00
N ARG A 87 -5.48 -8.10 7.84
CA ARG A 87 -5.57 -7.48 9.18
C ARG A 87 -5.93 -6.00 9.08
N GLY A 88 -5.30 -5.25 8.20
CA GLY A 88 -5.60 -3.84 7.96
C GLY A 88 -7.08 -3.62 7.62
N SER A 89 -7.64 -4.46 6.75
CA SER A 89 -9.06 -4.42 6.39
C SER A 89 -10.04 -4.73 7.54
N ARG A 90 -9.57 -5.29 8.67
CA ARG A 90 -10.38 -5.59 9.85
C ARG A 90 -10.25 -4.51 10.92
N ILE A 91 -9.05 -3.97 11.07
CA ILE A 91 -8.71 -2.95 12.07
C ILE A 91 -9.48 -1.64 11.86
N ALA A 92 -9.94 -1.41 10.62
CA ALA A 92 -10.83 -0.32 10.22
C ALA A 92 -12.15 -0.16 11.00
N HIS A 93 -12.52 -1.10 11.88
CA HIS A 93 -13.81 -1.07 12.61
C HIS A 93 -13.62 -0.94 14.14
N THR A 94 -12.50 -0.40 14.62
CA THR A 94 -12.23 -0.35 16.06
C THR A 94 -12.91 0.87 16.69
N PRO A 95 -13.91 0.71 17.59
CA PRO A 95 -14.57 1.84 18.23
C PRO A 95 -13.64 2.52 19.24
N ASN A 96 -13.87 3.82 19.49
CA ASN A 96 -13.27 4.65 20.55
C ASN A 96 -11.93 5.35 20.22
N GLN A 97 -11.88 6.03 19.08
CA GLN A 97 -10.73 6.86 18.66
C GLN A 97 -11.14 8.33 18.60
N SER A 98 -11.17 8.98 19.76
CA SER A 98 -11.67 10.34 19.93
C SER A 98 -10.58 11.42 19.83
N ARG A 99 -9.30 11.04 19.77
CA ARG A 99 -8.21 12.01 19.70
C ARG A 99 -7.95 12.45 18.27
N HIS A 100 -7.76 13.75 18.09
CA HIS A 100 -7.49 14.39 16.80
C HIS A 100 -6.20 15.21 16.78
N GLN A 101 -5.58 15.39 17.95
CA GLN A 101 -4.38 16.21 18.13
C GLN A 101 -3.27 15.34 18.72
N ALA A 102 -2.18 15.18 17.97
CA ALA A 102 -0.99 14.44 18.40
C ALA A 102 0.02 15.42 19.01
N SER A 103 0.67 15.01 20.10
CA SER A 103 1.78 15.80 20.65
C SER A 103 3.05 15.56 19.79
N PRO A 104 4.03 16.49 19.80
CA PRO A 104 5.28 16.31 19.07
C PRO A 104 5.99 14.98 19.37
N GLU A 105 5.94 14.52 20.63
CA GLU A 105 6.57 13.26 21.06
C GLU A 105 5.91 12.05 20.41
N ILE A 106 4.58 12.08 20.18
CA ILE A 106 3.87 10.99 19.49
C ILE A 106 4.29 10.92 18.03
N ILE A 107 4.52 12.08 17.39
CA ILE A 107 4.98 12.15 16.01
C ILE A 107 6.43 11.67 15.91
N GLU A 108 7.30 12.08 16.83
CA GLU A 108 8.69 11.60 16.88
C GLU A 108 8.77 10.09 17.09
N ASP A 109 8.00 9.54 18.04
CA ASP A 109 7.90 8.09 18.28
C ASP A 109 7.39 7.33 17.04
N LEU A 110 6.40 7.89 16.34
CA LEU A 110 5.83 7.31 15.12
C LEU A 110 6.90 7.21 14.01
N GLU A 111 7.66 8.29 13.80
CA GLU A 111 8.74 8.32 12.80
C GLU A 111 9.88 7.37 13.19
N ALA A 112 10.27 7.34 14.46
CA ALA A 112 11.26 6.41 14.97
C ALA A 112 10.82 4.95 14.75
N LEU A 113 9.55 4.63 15.01
CA LEU A 113 8.96 3.31 14.74
C LEU A 113 9.00 2.98 13.24
N ALA A 114 8.62 3.92 12.37
CA ALA A 114 8.64 3.73 10.92
C ALA A 114 10.07 3.40 10.43
N ARG A 115 11.06 4.21 10.83
CA ARG A 115 12.47 4.03 10.48
C ARG A 115 13.02 2.72 11.01
N LYS A 116 12.75 2.39 12.28
CA LYS A 116 13.13 1.09 12.88
C LYS A 116 12.49 -0.09 12.16
N ALA A 117 11.29 0.08 11.60
CA ALA A 117 10.59 -0.94 10.84
C ALA A 117 11.06 -1.04 9.36
N GLY A 118 11.95 -0.15 8.92
CA GLY A 118 12.56 -0.16 7.58
C GLY A 118 12.00 0.86 6.60
N ALA A 119 11.20 1.83 7.04
CA ALA A 119 10.83 2.97 6.20
C ALA A 119 12.07 3.84 5.94
N LYS A 120 12.29 4.22 4.68
CA LYS A 120 13.40 5.08 4.29
C LYS A 120 13.07 6.55 4.52
N ASP A 121 11.87 6.96 4.10
CA ASP A 121 11.35 8.28 4.39
C ASP A 121 9.88 8.23 4.84
N ILE A 122 9.45 9.28 5.53
CA ILE A 122 8.11 9.47 6.08
C ILE A 122 7.72 10.96 6.00
N ARG A 123 6.53 11.22 5.47
CA ARG A 123 5.94 12.55 5.30
C ARG A 123 4.44 12.50 5.56
N TYR A 124 3.82 13.66 5.59
CA TYR A 124 2.41 13.84 5.89
C TYR A 124 1.74 14.65 4.80
N VAL A 125 0.48 14.33 4.50
CA VAL A 125 -0.28 15.04 3.47
C VAL A 125 -1.74 15.13 3.86
N LYS A 126 -2.37 16.25 3.52
CA LYS A 126 -3.83 16.35 3.46
C LYS A 126 -4.26 15.90 2.07
N VAL A 127 -4.91 14.74 1.99
CA VAL A 127 -5.26 14.07 0.74
C VAL A 127 -6.27 14.93 -0.03
N PRO A 128 -5.92 15.48 -1.21
CA PRO A 128 -6.89 16.16 -2.03
C PRO A 128 -7.87 15.13 -2.62
N ARG A 129 -9.14 15.52 -2.74
CA ARG A 129 -10.18 14.59 -3.25
C ARG A 129 -9.90 14.12 -4.68
N THR A 130 -9.19 14.91 -5.48
CA THR A 130 -8.74 14.58 -6.83
C THR A 130 -7.70 13.45 -6.87
N ALA A 131 -7.00 13.18 -5.76
CA ALA A 131 -6.06 12.07 -5.63
C ALA A 131 -6.74 10.75 -5.24
N ILE A 132 -8.02 10.77 -4.85
CA ILE A 132 -8.82 9.56 -4.59
C ILE A 132 -9.33 9.07 -5.95
N PHE A 133 -9.13 7.79 -6.27
CA PHE A 133 -9.59 7.23 -7.54
C PHE A 133 -11.13 7.21 -7.62
N GLN A 134 -11.66 7.26 -8.85
CA GLN A 134 -13.09 7.08 -9.11
C GLN A 134 -13.60 5.77 -8.48
N ASP A 135 -14.82 5.81 -7.96
CA ASP A 135 -15.50 4.69 -7.29
C ASP A 135 -14.78 4.13 -6.05
N LYS A 136 -13.79 4.86 -5.52
CA LYS A 136 -13.10 4.54 -4.26
C LYS A 136 -13.44 5.55 -3.17
N GLY A 137 -12.87 5.34 -1.98
CA GLY A 137 -13.03 6.26 -0.85
C GLY A 137 -11.87 6.12 0.13
N ILE A 138 -11.74 7.11 1.01
CA ILE A 138 -10.78 7.07 2.13
C ILE A 138 -11.48 7.40 3.46
N PRO A 139 -11.04 6.81 4.58
CA PRO A 139 -11.69 7.02 5.87
C PRO A 139 -11.38 8.40 6.48
N HIS A 140 -10.22 8.98 6.17
CA HIS A 140 -9.80 10.27 6.70
C HIS A 140 -9.02 11.11 5.70
N LYS A 141 -9.07 12.45 5.89
CA LYS A 141 -8.48 13.46 4.99
C LYS A 141 -6.96 13.62 5.15
N TYR A 142 -6.38 13.09 6.22
CA TYR A 142 -4.94 13.15 6.46
C TYR A 142 -4.32 11.77 6.26
N ALA A 143 -3.13 11.74 5.69
CA ALA A 143 -2.37 10.51 5.48
C ALA A 143 -0.90 10.69 5.86
N ILE A 144 -0.35 9.63 6.46
CA ILE A 144 1.07 9.41 6.62
C ILE A 144 1.53 8.65 5.38
N ILE A 145 2.51 9.20 4.66
CA ILE A 145 3.11 8.59 3.47
C ILE A 145 4.52 8.15 3.83
N PHE A 146 4.91 6.95 3.47
CA PHE A 146 6.26 6.45 3.74
C PHE A 146 6.78 5.60 2.59
N THR A 147 8.10 5.51 2.48
CA THR A 147 8.78 4.78 1.41
C THR A 147 9.56 3.58 1.93
N VAL A 148 9.68 2.56 1.09
CA VAL A 148 10.60 1.44 1.27
C VAL A 148 11.48 1.32 0.04
N GLU A 149 12.78 1.48 0.24
CA GLU A 149 13.79 1.29 -0.79
C GLU A 149 13.87 -0.21 -1.14
N MET A 150 13.81 -0.52 -2.44
CA MET A 150 14.10 -1.87 -2.92
C MET A 150 15.63 -2.12 -2.86
N GLU A 151 16.13 -3.31 -3.19
CA GLU A 151 17.58 -3.63 -3.28
C GLU A 151 18.11 -3.49 -4.71
N LYS A 152 19.34 -2.98 -4.88
CA LYS A 152 19.79 -2.46 -6.20
C LYS A 152 20.13 -3.61 -7.11
N GLU A 153 20.86 -4.59 -6.59
CA GLU A 153 21.33 -5.75 -7.34
C GLU A 153 20.16 -6.52 -7.95
N PRO A 154 19.11 -6.92 -7.21
CA PRO A 154 17.98 -7.64 -7.81
C PRO A 154 17.21 -6.79 -8.82
N ILE A 155 16.93 -5.52 -8.52
CA ILE A 155 16.17 -4.65 -9.43
C ILE A 155 16.91 -4.42 -10.75
N SER A 156 18.24 -4.32 -10.73
CA SER A 156 19.06 -4.10 -11.92
C SER A 156 19.02 -5.26 -12.92
N THR A 157 18.51 -6.44 -12.52
CA THR A 157 18.34 -7.59 -13.39
C THR A 157 17.01 -7.61 -14.15
N SER A 158 16.20 -6.56 -14.02
CA SER A 158 14.86 -6.53 -14.64
C SER A 158 14.91 -6.60 -16.17
N PRO A 159 13.97 -7.34 -16.82
CA PRO A 159 12.96 -8.20 -16.20
C PRO A 159 13.54 -9.55 -15.76
N SER A 160 13.40 -9.92 -14.48
CA SER A 160 13.81 -11.24 -13.99
C SER A 160 12.95 -11.70 -12.82
N PHE A 161 13.09 -12.99 -12.47
CA PHE A 161 12.48 -13.52 -11.25
C PHE A 161 13.06 -12.87 -9.98
N ASP A 162 14.34 -12.53 -9.97
CA ASP A 162 14.98 -11.90 -8.82
C ASP A 162 14.44 -10.49 -8.59
N SER A 163 14.24 -9.72 -9.66
CA SER A 163 13.61 -8.41 -9.55
C SER A 163 12.14 -8.52 -9.12
N GLN A 164 11.41 -9.54 -9.57
CA GLN A 164 10.04 -9.80 -9.11
C GLN A 164 9.98 -10.12 -7.61
N VAL A 165 10.86 -10.98 -7.09
CA VAL A 165 10.94 -11.31 -5.66
C VAL A 165 11.23 -10.06 -4.85
N GLU A 166 12.10 -9.17 -5.35
CA GLU A 166 12.43 -7.92 -4.70
C GLU A 166 11.24 -6.94 -4.65
N VAL A 167 10.47 -6.84 -5.74
CA VAL A 167 9.22 -6.09 -5.75
C VAL A 167 8.24 -6.62 -4.69
N MET A 168 8.09 -7.96 -4.58
CA MET A 168 7.24 -8.57 -3.56
C MET A 168 7.75 -8.29 -2.14
N ARG A 169 9.08 -8.28 -1.92
CA ARG A 169 9.69 -7.90 -0.64
C ARG A 169 9.31 -6.46 -0.27
N GLY A 170 9.39 -5.52 -1.22
CA GLY A 170 8.98 -4.13 -1.03
C GLY A 170 7.53 -4.00 -0.57
N TYR A 171 6.59 -4.64 -1.29
CA TYR A 171 5.17 -4.62 -0.90
C TYR A 171 4.91 -5.28 0.46
N LYS A 172 5.57 -6.40 0.76
CA LYS A 172 5.50 -7.03 2.08
C LYS A 172 5.96 -6.05 3.16
N ASN A 173 7.10 -5.39 2.99
CA ASN A 173 7.61 -4.43 3.96
C ASN A 173 6.65 -3.26 4.17
N LEU A 174 6.03 -2.72 3.10
CA LEU A 174 4.99 -1.71 3.21
C LEU A 174 3.84 -2.17 4.12
N SER A 175 3.32 -3.38 3.88
CA SER A 175 2.20 -3.92 4.66
C SER A 175 2.55 -4.11 6.15
N VAL A 176 3.81 -4.47 6.45
CA VAL A 176 4.30 -4.63 7.82
C VAL A 176 4.43 -3.29 8.51
N ILE A 177 5.02 -2.29 7.85
CA ILE A 177 5.18 -0.95 8.41
C ILE A 177 3.80 -0.32 8.64
N ALA A 178 2.92 -0.33 7.64
CA ALA A 178 1.56 0.21 7.76
C ALA A 178 0.79 -0.41 8.94
N GLY A 179 0.90 -1.74 9.11
CA GLY A 179 0.30 -2.43 10.25
C GLY A 179 0.85 -1.96 11.60
N LYS A 180 2.18 -1.81 11.73
CA LYS A 180 2.82 -1.31 12.95
C LYS A 180 2.40 0.12 13.29
N LEU A 181 2.41 1.02 12.30
CA LEU A 181 2.00 2.42 12.49
C LEU A 181 0.52 2.51 12.88
N THR A 182 -0.33 1.71 12.24
CA THR A 182 -1.76 1.64 12.58
C THR A 182 -1.97 1.20 14.03
N SER A 183 -1.34 0.10 14.46
CA SER A 183 -1.42 -0.38 15.85
C SER A 183 -0.92 0.66 16.85
N PHE A 184 0.22 1.29 16.56
CA PHE A 184 0.81 2.33 17.41
C PHE A 184 -0.15 3.52 17.63
N LEU A 185 -0.82 3.97 16.57
CA LEU A 185 -1.79 5.06 16.62
C LEU A 185 -3.06 4.65 17.36
N HIS A 186 -3.54 3.44 17.15
CA HIS A 186 -4.71 2.89 17.83
C HIS A 186 -4.49 2.79 19.34
N GLU A 187 -3.34 2.29 19.78
CA GLU A 187 -2.94 2.21 21.20
C GLU A 187 -2.90 3.59 21.87
N ARG A 188 -2.77 4.67 21.08
CA ARG A 188 -2.75 6.06 21.56
C ARG A 188 -4.08 6.79 21.38
N GLY A 189 -5.13 6.11 20.90
CA GLY A 189 -6.49 6.66 20.77
C GLY A 189 -6.75 7.44 19.47
N PHE A 190 -5.89 7.29 18.47
CA PHE A 190 -6.09 7.88 17.14
C PHE A 190 -6.67 6.86 16.17
N ALA A 191 -7.45 7.36 15.21
CA ALA A 191 -7.94 6.56 14.12
C ALA A 191 -6.90 6.42 13.03
N ALA A 192 -6.65 5.18 12.61
CA ALA A 192 -5.65 4.87 11.62
C ALA A 192 -6.10 3.70 10.72
N TYR A 193 -5.86 3.85 9.41
CA TYR A 193 -6.28 2.88 8.41
C TYR A 193 -5.14 2.68 7.43
N PRO A 194 -4.55 1.48 7.36
CA PRO A 194 -3.47 1.23 6.42
C PRO A 194 -4.06 1.24 5.01
N GLY A 195 -3.45 2.01 4.12
CA GLY A 195 -3.70 1.88 2.69
C GLY A 195 -3.32 0.49 2.20
N THR A 196 -4.03 -0.01 1.21
CA THR A 196 -3.69 -1.30 0.59
C THR A 196 -2.31 -1.19 -0.06
N ALA A 197 -1.41 -2.11 0.28
CA ALA A 197 -0.04 -2.10 -0.28
C ALA A 197 -0.02 -2.32 -1.80
N LEU A 198 -1.03 -3.01 -2.34
CA LEU A 198 -1.26 -3.23 -3.76
C LEU A 198 -2.53 -2.48 -4.19
N GLY A 199 -2.52 -1.83 -5.35
CA GLY A 199 -3.68 -1.09 -5.87
C GLY A 199 -3.85 0.30 -5.28
N GLY A 200 -4.11 0.36 -3.98
CA GLY A 200 -4.45 1.63 -3.33
C GLY A 200 -5.83 2.13 -3.70
N THR A 201 -6.37 3.00 -2.85
CA THR A 201 -7.57 3.81 -3.12
C THR A 201 -7.26 5.23 -3.55
N THR A 202 -5.99 5.65 -3.44
CA THR A 202 -5.49 6.95 -3.87
C THR A 202 -4.23 6.79 -4.70
N ASP A 203 -3.90 7.81 -5.48
CA ASP A 203 -2.65 7.89 -6.24
C ASP A 203 -1.46 8.17 -5.30
N TYR A 204 -0.82 7.10 -4.83
CA TYR A 204 0.30 7.21 -3.89
C TYR A 204 1.51 7.94 -4.47
N VAL A 205 1.70 7.92 -5.80
CA VAL A 205 2.80 8.62 -6.46
C VAL A 205 2.55 10.12 -6.38
N TYR A 206 1.35 10.56 -6.74
CA TYR A 206 0.95 11.97 -6.61
C TYR A 206 0.95 12.44 -5.16
N LEU A 207 0.46 11.62 -4.22
CA LEU A 207 0.53 11.95 -2.79
C LEU A 207 1.97 12.08 -2.28
N GLY A 208 2.90 11.28 -2.79
CA GLY A 208 4.30 11.39 -2.41
C GLY A 208 4.94 12.69 -2.88
N GLU A 209 4.61 13.15 -4.09
CA GLU A 209 5.04 14.45 -4.59
C GLU A 209 4.45 15.61 -3.77
N LEU A 210 3.14 15.56 -3.47
CA LEU A 210 2.49 16.56 -2.62
C LEU A 210 3.02 16.59 -1.18
N ALA A 211 3.57 15.48 -0.70
CA ALA A 211 4.11 15.36 0.65
C ALA A 211 5.60 15.77 0.75
N GLY A 212 6.22 16.22 -0.36
CA GLY A 212 7.64 16.59 -0.36
C GLY A 212 8.61 15.42 -0.26
N LEU A 213 8.23 14.22 -0.74
CA LEU A 213 9.16 13.10 -0.86
C LEU A 213 10.07 13.23 -2.09
N GLY A 214 9.59 13.86 -3.16
CA GLY A 214 10.28 13.94 -4.45
C GLY A 214 9.39 14.47 -5.56
N ALA A 215 9.74 14.15 -6.81
CA ALA A 215 9.00 14.58 -8.00
C ALA A 215 8.55 13.38 -8.85
N VAL A 216 7.41 13.50 -9.53
CA VAL A 216 6.94 12.47 -10.47
C VAL A 216 7.68 12.59 -11.79
N GLY A 217 8.41 11.52 -12.16
CA GLY A 217 9.10 11.44 -13.44
C GLY A 217 8.15 11.17 -14.61
N TYR A 218 8.62 11.36 -15.85
CA TYR A 218 7.83 11.08 -17.07
C TYR A 218 7.34 9.62 -17.16
N HIS A 219 8.04 8.69 -16.50
CA HIS A 219 7.64 7.29 -16.38
C HIS A 219 6.49 7.04 -15.36
N GLY A 220 5.97 8.10 -14.74
CA GLY A 220 4.84 8.01 -13.79
C GLY A 220 5.20 7.40 -12.43
N LEU A 221 6.47 7.41 -12.04
CA LEU A 221 6.92 6.96 -10.71
C LEU A 221 7.51 8.15 -9.96
N LEU A 222 7.41 8.11 -8.63
CA LEU A 222 8.07 9.07 -7.75
C LEU A 222 9.59 8.85 -7.80
N ILE A 223 10.34 9.95 -7.95
CA ILE A 223 11.79 9.99 -7.85
C ILE A 223 12.14 10.77 -6.59
N THR A 224 12.70 10.11 -5.58
CA THR A 224 13.18 10.77 -4.35
C THR A 224 14.67 11.05 -4.43
N PRO A 225 15.20 12.06 -3.72
CA PRO A 225 16.63 12.37 -3.70
C PRO A 225 17.51 11.19 -3.21
N GLY A 226 16.99 10.37 -2.29
CA GLY A 226 17.74 9.27 -1.68
C GLY A 226 17.58 7.93 -2.38
N GLU A 227 16.39 7.59 -2.85
CA GLU A 227 16.06 6.23 -3.36
C GLU A 227 15.94 6.19 -4.90
N GLY A 228 15.96 7.36 -5.55
CA GLY A 228 15.60 7.48 -6.96
C GLY A 228 14.18 6.97 -7.21
N ALA A 229 13.97 6.25 -8.31
CA ALA A 229 12.69 5.60 -8.63
C ALA A 229 12.55 4.18 -8.05
N ARG A 230 13.47 3.76 -7.15
CA ARG A 230 13.65 2.37 -6.75
C ARG A 230 12.98 2.06 -5.41
N LEU A 231 11.79 2.62 -5.22
CA LEU A 231 11.06 2.57 -3.96
C LEU A 231 9.64 2.03 -4.15
N ARG A 232 9.02 1.67 -3.03
CA ARG A 232 7.58 1.44 -2.93
C ARG A 232 6.99 2.43 -1.92
N ILE A 233 5.76 2.86 -2.15
CA ILE A 233 5.07 3.88 -1.35
C ILE A 233 3.93 3.23 -0.58
N GLY A 234 3.84 3.49 0.72
CA GLY A 234 2.74 3.07 1.58
C GLY A 234 2.07 4.27 2.22
N THR A 235 0.81 4.07 2.61
CA THR A 235 -0.01 5.11 3.25
C THR A 235 -0.71 4.59 4.49
N VAL A 236 -0.92 5.47 5.47
CA VAL A 236 -1.83 5.26 6.61
C VAL A 236 -2.71 6.49 6.74
N TYR A 237 -4.01 6.35 6.52
CA TYR A 237 -4.98 7.43 6.70
C TYR A 237 -5.30 7.59 8.18
N THR A 238 -5.38 8.81 8.68
CA THR A 238 -5.59 9.09 10.10
C THR A 238 -6.43 10.33 10.35
N ASN A 239 -7.07 10.40 11.52
CA ASN A 239 -7.85 11.55 11.97
C ASN A 239 -7.00 12.64 12.66
N ILE A 240 -5.68 12.51 12.71
CA ILE A 240 -4.77 13.51 13.29
C ILE A 240 -4.76 14.76 12.41
N GLU A 241 -5.17 15.90 12.97
CA GLU A 241 -5.38 17.14 12.21
C GLU A 241 -4.17 18.09 12.23
N ASN A 242 -3.24 17.89 13.17
CA ASN A 242 -2.03 18.70 13.35
C ASN A 242 -0.75 17.96 12.94
N LEU A 243 -0.82 17.09 11.93
CA LEU A 243 0.38 16.51 11.34
C LEU A 243 1.27 17.64 10.77
N PRO A 244 2.60 17.56 10.89
CA PRO A 244 3.53 18.58 10.38
C PRO A 244 3.67 18.47 8.85
N ILE A 245 2.63 18.85 8.13
CA ILE A 245 2.57 18.86 6.67
C ILE A 245 3.47 19.99 6.15
N GLN A 246 4.33 19.67 5.18
CA GLN A 246 5.13 20.67 4.48
C GLN A 246 4.28 21.28 3.37
N GLU A 247 4.26 22.62 3.27
CA GLU A 247 3.47 23.33 2.25
C GLU A 247 4.21 23.47 0.91
N GLU A 248 5.53 23.23 0.88
CA GLU A 248 6.39 23.41 -0.31
C GLU A 248 7.48 22.32 -0.40
N ASN A 249 7.85 21.95 -1.63
CA ASN A 249 8.91 20.98 -1.98
C ASN A 249 10.28 21.64 -2.16
#